data_AF-A0A401UJJ4-F1
#
_entry.id   AF-A0A401UJJ4-F1
#
_cell.length_a   1.000
_cell.length_b   1.000
_cell.length_c   1.000
_cell.angle_alpha   90.00
_cell.angle_beta   90.00
_cell.angle_gamma   90.00
#
_symmetry.space_group_name_H-M   'P 1'
#
loop_
_entity.id
_entity.type
_entity.pdbx_description
1 polymer ?
#
loop_
_entity_poly.entity_id
_entity_poly.type
_entity_poly.pdbx_seq_one_letter_code
_entity_poly.pdbx_strand_id
1 'polypeptide(L)'
;MLTDVVEIHFIEMEKFRKLKNKNLKEDKLQRWLSFFREDISKEELKELMDMDIDIRKAEEKIEYLSSDPKTLELYKARERSLHERANMISSAKDEGIEKGIEKGKIKVAENFLNMGLSVEQVAKGSELSIEKIIEIKKKMMQ
;
A
#
# COMPACT_ATOMS: atom_id res chain seq x y z
N MET A 1 -2.42 -28.32 -11.22
CA MET A 1 -1.46 -27.83 -12.22
C MET A 1 -1.73 -26.35 -12.42
N LEU A 2 -0.83 -25.46 -12.00
CA LEU A 2 -0.92 -24.04 -12.29
C LEU A 2 -0.47 -23.82 -13.75
N THR A 3 -1.45 -23.75 -14.63
CA THR A 3 -1.56 -23.03 -15.91
C THR A 3 -0.30 -22.34 -16.47
N ASP A 4 0.11 -22.73 -17.70
CA ASP A 4 1.02 -22.05 -18.64
C ASP A 4 0.49 -20.67 -19.15
N VAL A 5 -0.30 -19.96 -18.35
CA VAL A 5 -1.03 -18.74 -18.77
C VAL A 5 -0.25 -17.48 -18.43
N VAL A 6 0.57 -17.49 -17.36
CA VAL A 6 1.40 -16.34 -16.94
C VAL A 6 2.70 -16.85 -16.31
N GLU A 7 3.83 -16.33 -16.77
CA GLU A 7 5.13 -16.45 -16.10
C GLU A 7 5.48 -15.11 -15.45
N ILE A 8 5.87 -15.13 -14.18
CA ILE A 8 6.24 -13.94 -13.41
C ILE A 8 7.69 -14.08 -12.97
N HIS A 9 8.52 -13.13 -13.39
CA HIS A 9 9.90 -13.02 -12.95
C HIS A 9 10.04 -11.91 -11.92
N PHE A 10 10.68 -12.22 -10.80
CA PHE A 10 11.03 -11.24 -9.77
C PHE A 10 12.51 -10.87 -9.91
N ILE A 11 12.79 -9.57 -10.02
CA ILE A 11 14.16 -9.05 -10.17
C ILE A 11 14.46 -8.10 -9.02
N GLU A 12 15.53 -8.37 -8.29
CA GLU A 12 16.00 -7.53 -7.20
C GLU A 12 16.98 -6.46 -7.71
N MET A 13 16.50 -5.21 -7.78
CA MET A 13 17.29 -4.07 -8.27
C MET A 13 18.58 -3.84 -7.46
N GLU A 14 18.55 -4.09 -6.14
CA GLU A 14 19.72 -3.97 -5.28
C GLU A 14 20.86 -4.93 -5.66
N LYS A 15 20.54 -6.16 -6.09
CA LYS A 15 21.54 -7.12 -6.57
C LYS A 15 22.14 -6.65 -7.90
N PHE A 16 21.31 -6.11 -8.78
CA PHE A 16 21.75 -5.54 -10.06
C PHE A 16 22.64 -4.31 -9.88
N ARG A 17 22.34 -3.43 -8.90
CA ARG A 17 23.18 -2.26 -8.58
C ARG A 17 24.59 -2.65 -8.13
N LYS A 18 24.72 -3.75 -7.38
CA LYS A 18 26.01 -4.27 -6.87
C LYS A 18 26.85 -5.02 -7.92
N LEU A 19 26.29 -5.32 -9.09
CA LEU A 19 26.98 -6.01 -10.17
C LEU A 19 28.06 -5.11 -10.78
N LYS A 20 29.33 -5.53 -10.65
CA LYS A 20 30.50 -4.74 -11.12
C LYS A 20 30.66 -4.74 -12.64
N ASN A 21 30.40 -5.87 -13.29
CA ASN A 21 30.58 -6.04 -14.73
C ASN A 21 29.21 -6.27 -15.38
N LYS A 22 28.58 -5.21 -15.87
CA LYS A 22 27.29 -5.27 -16.57
C LYS A 22 27.53 -5.53 -18.06
N ASN A 23 26.82 -6.50 -18.65
CA ASN A 23 26.92 -6.81 -20.08
C ASN A 23 25.84 -6.07 -20.87
N LEU A 24 25.98 -4.75 -21.03
CA LEU A 24 24.99 -3.94 -21.74
C LEU A 24 24.97 -4.21 -23.27
N LYS A 25 26.03 -4.79 -23.82
CA LYS A 25 26.15 -5.06 -25.27
C LYS A 25 25.24 -6.19 -25.70
N GLU A 26 25.27 -7.31 -24.99
CA GLU A 26 24.56 -8.53 -25.42
C GLU A 26 23.28 -8.77 -24.61
N ASP A 27 23.17 -8.22 -23.40
CA ASP A 27 22.06 -8.49 -22.50
C ASP A 27 21.02 -7.34 -22.52
N LYS A 28 19.89 -7.60 -23.19
CA LYS A 28 18.75 -6.67 -23.25
C LYS A 28 18.18 -6.41 -21.85
N LEU A 29 18.07 -7.42 -21.00
CA LEU A 29 17.53 -7.24 -19.66
C LEU A 29 18.42 -6.28 -18.85
N GLN A 30 19.74 -6.42 -18.91
CA GLN A 30 20.64 -5.52 -18.20
C GLN A 30 20.60 -4.08 -18.74
N ARG A 31 20.35 -3.88 -20.05
CA ARG A 31 20.07 -2.53 -20.59
C ARG A 31 18.81 -1.94 -19.97
N TRP A 32 17.71 -2.70 -19.93
CA TRP A 32 16.45 -2.25 -19.32
C TRP A 32 16.58 -2.00 -17.81
N LEU A 33 17.26 -2.88 -17.08
CA LEU A 33 17.54 -2.66 -15.65
C LEU A 33 18.45 -1.44 -15.42
N SER A 34 19.31 -1.10 -16.38
CA SER A 34 20.11 0.13 -16.33
C SER A 34 19.27 1.37 -16.62
N PHE A 35 18.36 1.29 -17.60
CA PHE A 35 17.41 2.35 -17.93
C PHE A 35 16.47 2.68 -16.77
N PHE A 36 16.02 1.68 -16.01
CA PHE A 36 15.16 1.88 -14.83
C PHE A 36 15.90 2.42 -13.59
N ARG A 37 17.18 2.79 -13.69
CA ARG A 37 17.91 3.41 -12.59
C ARG A 37 17.54 4.88 -12.46
N GLU A 38 17.28 5.31 -11.23
CA GLU A 38 17.01 6.71 -10.89
C GLU A 38 18.25 7.62 -11.03
N ASP A 39 19.45 7.03 -11.01
CA ASP A 39 20.74 7.73 -10.98
C ASP A 39 21.50 7.71 -12.31
N ILE A 40 20.81 7.53 -13.44
CA ILE A 40 21.43 7.47 -14.77
C ILE A 40 21.85 8.87 -15.27
N SER A 41 23.07 8.98 -15.81
CA SER A 41 23.51 10.23 -16.44
C SER A 41 22.91 10.42 -17.84
N LYS A 42 22.94 11.65 -18.37
CA LYS A 42 22.45 11.93 -19.73
C LYS A 42 23.25 11.20 -20.79
N GLU A 43 24.56 11.08 -20.57
CA GLU A 43 25.49 10.39 -21.45
C GLU A 43 25.20 8.88 -21.46
N GLU A 44 25.03 8.26 -20.29
CA GLU A 44 24.68 6.85 -20.16
C GLU A 44 23.30 6.54 -20.78
N LEU A 45 22.32 7.41 -20.58
CA LEU A 45 21.00 7.27 -21.18
C LEU A 45 21.08 7.32 -22.71
N LYS A 46 21.87 8.24 -23.27
CA LYS A 46 22.08 8.33 -24.71
C LYS A 46 22.73 7.07 -25.28
N GLU A 47 23.75 6.54 -24.60
CA GLU A 47 24.35 5.26 -24.98
C GLU A 47 23.33 4.12 -24.99
N LEU A 48 22.47 4.01 -23.97
CA LEU A 48 21.41 3.01 -23.94
C LEU A 48 20.40 3.16 -25.08
N MET A 49 20.00 4.40 -25.41
CA MET A 49 19.10 4.67 -26.55
C MET A 49 19.75 4.38 -27.92
N ASP A 50 21.07 4.53 -28.02
CA ASP A 50 21.84 4.16 -29.21
C ASP A 50 22.01 2.63 -29.32
N MET A 51 22.12 1.93 -28.19
CA MET A 51 22.22 0.47 -28.12
C MET A 51 20.89 -0.25 -28.30
N ASP A 52 19.76 0.34 -27.92
CA ASP A 52 18.44 -0.30 -27.96
C ASP A 52 17.34 0.68 -28.41
N ILE A 53 16.76 0.41 -29.58
CA ILE A 53 15.70 1.26 -30.16
C ILE A 53 14.42 1.27 -29.32
N ASP A 54 14.14 0.22 -28.56
CA ASP A 54 12.94 0.17 -27.71
C ASP A 54 13.10 1.09 -26.49
N ILE A 55 14.33 1.20 -25.96
CA ILE A 55 14.66 2.15 -24.89
C ILE A 55 14.51 3.58 -25.41
N ARG A 56 14.97 3.87 -26.63
CA ARG A 56 14.75 5.19 -27.27
C ARG A 56 13.28 5.55 -27.37
N LYS A 57 12.44 4.63 -27.87
CA LYS A 57 10.99 4.86 -27.97
C LYS A 57 10.34 5.08 -26.60
N ALA A 58 10.81 4.36 -25.58
CA ALA A 58 10.33 4.54 -24.21
C ALA A 58 10.67 5.94 -23.68
N GLU A 59 11.92 6.39 -23.88
CA GLU A 59 12.36 7.73 -23.48
C GLU A 59 11.62 8.84 -24.22
N GLU A 60 11.48 8.75 -25.55
CA GLU A 60 10.69 9.70 -26.34
C GLU A 60 9.23 9.76 -25.87
N LYS A 61 8.66 8.63 -25.45
CA LYS A 61 7.30 8.59 -24.90
C LYS A 61 7.23 9.25 -23.53
N ILE A 62 8.23 9.05 -22.67
CA ILE A 62 8.35 9.72 -21.37
C ILE A 62 8.49 11.22 -21.58
N GLU A 63 9.37 11.66 -22.48
CA GLU A 63 9.57 13.06 -22.82
C GLU A 63 8.26 13.68 -23.34
N TYR A 64 7.59 13.02 -24.28
CA TYR A 64 6.27 13.45 -24.77
C TYR A 64 5.23 13.59 -23.64
N LEU A 65 5.12 12.58 -22.77
CA LEU A 65 4.20 12.62 -21.62
C LEU A 65 4.57 13.71 -20.60
N SER A 66 5.85 14.03 -20.47
CA SER A 66 6.35 15.10 -19.60
C SER A 66 6.27 16.49 -20.22
N SER A 67 6.21 16.58 -21.55
CA SER A 67 6.23 17.82 -22.32
C SER A 67 4.91 18.60 -22.32
N ASP A 68 3.80 17.94 -21.93
CA ASP A 68 2.52 18.61 -21.70
C ASP A 68 2.25 18.71 -20.19
N PRO A 69 2.49 19.88 -19.56
CA PRO A 69 2.28 20.11 -18.13
C PRO A 69 0.88 19.73 -17.67
N LYS A 70 -0.13 19.90 -18.54
CA LYS A 70 -1.53 19.58 -18.25
C LYS A 70 -1.75 18.07 -18.19
N THR A 71 -1.15 17.31 -19.11
CA THR A 71 -1.18 15.83 -19.08
C THR A 71 -0.45 15.28 -17.86
N LEU A 72 0.72 15.84 -17.51
CA LEU A 72 1.45 15.42 -16.30
C LEU A 72 0.65 15.72 -15.02
N GLU A 73 0.00 16.89 -14.94
CA GLU A 73 -0.87 17.26 -13.83
C GLU A 73 -2.07 16.29 -13.72
N LEU A 74 -2.74 16.00 -14.83
CA LEU A 74 -3.86 15.04 -14.90
C LEU A 74 -3.44 13.63 -14.48
N TYR A 75 -2.28 13.16 -14.93
CA TYR A 75 -1.74 11.86 -14.55
C TYR A 75 -1.44 11.80 -13.04
N LYS A 76 -0.71 12.78 -12.50
CA LYS A 76 -0.40 12.87 -11.06
C LYS A 76 -1.64 13.04 -10.19
N ALA A 77 -2.67 13.75 -10.68
CA ALA A 77 -3.94 13.90 -9.99
C ALA A 77 -4.70 12.56 -9.94
N ARG A 78 -4.69 11.79 -11.03
CA ARG A 78 -5.31 10.46 -11.09
C ARG A 78 -4.61 9.47 -10.15
N GLU A 79 -3.28 9.44 -10.17
CA GLU A 79 -2.49 8.58 -9.29
C GLU A 79 -2.76 8.92 -7.82
N ARG A 80 -2.70 10.21 -7.44
CA ARG A 80 -3.05 10.67 -6.09
C ARG A 80 -4.47 10.29 -5.69
N SER A 81 -5.45 10.47 -6.57
CA SER A 81 -6.85 10.10 -6.30
C SER A 81 -7.03 8.60 -6.03
N LEU A 82 -6.32 7.74 -6.75
CA LEU A 82 -6.35 6.29 -6.52
C LEU A 82 -5.74 5.93 -5.16
N HIS A 83 -4.60 6.53 -4.80
CA HIS A 83 -3.98 6.34 -3.49
C HIS A 83 -4.85 6.86 -2.34
N GLU A 84 -5.40 8.07 -2.47
CA GLU A 84 -6.30 8.65 -1.48
C GLU A 84 -7.54 7.78 -1.26
N ARG A 85 -8.13 7.26 -2.34
CA ARG A 85 -9.28 6.34 -2.25
C ARG A 85 -8.90 5.03 -1.56
N ALA A 86 -7.74 4.45 -1.87
CA ALA A 86 -7.28 3.23 -1.22
C ALA A 86 -7.05 3.45 0.29
N ASN A 87 -6.41 4.56 0.64
CA ASN A 87 -6.18 4.95 2.03
C ASN A 87 -7.50 5.19 2.77
N MET A 88 -8.43 5.92 2.17
CA MET A 88 -9.75 6.18 2.74
C MET A 88 -10.52 4.88 3.02
N ILE A 89 -10.48 3.93 2.09
CA ILE A 89 -11.13 2.61 2.27
C ILE A 89 -10.45 1.83 3.40
N SER A 90 -9.11 1.85 3.47
CA SER A 90 -8.37 1.18 4.54
C SER A 90 -8.71 1.78 5.90
N SER A 91 -8.58 3.10 6.05
CA SER A 91 -8.91 3.81 7.29
C SER A 91 -10.36 3.59 7.71
N ALA A 92 -11.31 3.66 6.78
CA ALA A 92 -12.72 3.42 7.07
C ALA A 92 -12.99 1.98 7.52
N LYS A 93 -12.28 0.99 6.95
CA LYS A 93 -12.37 -0.40 7.36
C LYS A 93 -11.80 -0.59 8.77
N ASP A 94 -10.63 -0.02 9.06
CA ASP A 94 -9.97 -0.14 10.35
C ASP A 94 -10.80 0.52 11.45
N GLU A 95 -11.30 1.74 11.22
CA GLU A 95 -12.24 2.40 12.13
C GLU A 95 -13.53 1.59 12.33
N GLY A 96 -14.04 0.98 11.26
CA GLY A 96 -15.24 0.14 11.31
C GLY A 96 -15.04 -1.09 12.19
N ILE A 97 -13.87 -1.73 12.09
CA ILE A 97 -13.49 -2.87 12.93
C ILE A 97 -13.34 -2.43 14.39
N GLU A 98 -12.64 -1.33 14.66
CA GLU A 98 -12.44 -0.82 16.02
C GLU A 98 -13.78 -0.48 16.69
N LYS A 99 -14.65 0.28 16.00
CA LYS A 99 -16.02 0.58 16.46
C LYS A 99 -16.85 -0.69 16.66
N GLY A 100 -16.66 -1.70 15.81
CA GLY A 100 -17.32 -3.00 15.93
C GLY A 100 -16.89 -3.77 17.19
N ILE A 101 -15.59 -3.79 17.48
CA ILE A 101 -15.02 -4.41 18.68
C ILE A 101 -15.53 -3.68 19.93
N GLU A 102 -15.48 -2.35 19.97
CA GLU A 102 -15.95 -1.57 21.12
C GLU A 102 -17.44 -1.81 21.38
N LYS A 103 -18.29 -1.75 20.34
CA LYS A 103 -19.72 -2.07 20.46
C LYS A 103 -19.95 -3.51 20.94
N GLY A 104 -19.14 -4.45 20.48
CA GLY A 104 -19.17 -5.84 20.94
C GLY A 104 -18.88 -5.96 22.44
N LYS A 105 -17.83 -5.29 22.92
CA LYS A 105 -17.45 -5.26 24.35
C LYS A 105 -18.56 -4.65 25.20
N ILE A 106 -19.16 -3.54 24.76
CA ILE A 106 -20.29 -2.90 25.46
C ILE A 106 -21.48 -3.85 25.54
N LYS A 107 -21.85 -4.50 24.43
CA LYS A 107 -22.99 -5.44 24.40
C LYS A 107 -22.76 -6.64 25.32
N VAL A 108 -21.54 -7.16 25.39
CA VAL A 108 -21.16 -8.22 26.33
C VAL A 108 -21.31 -7.74 27.77
N ALA A 109 -20.85 -6.53 28.09
CA ALA A 109 -20.99 -5.95 29.41
C ALA A 109 -22.46 -5.76 29.84
N GLU A 110 -23.31 -5.23 28.96
CA GLU A 110 -24.76 -5.07 29.21
C GLU A 110 -25.42 -6.43 29.48
N ASN A 111 -25.11 -7.45 28.68
CA ASN A 111 -25.64 -8.80 28.89
C ASN A 111 -25.21 -9.37 30.24
N PHE A 112 -23.94 -9.22 30.62
CA PHE A 112 -23.43 -9.70 31.91
C PHE A 112 -24.05 -8.98 33.11
N LEU A 113 -24.26 -7.67 33.01
CA LEU A 113 -24.97 -6.89 34.03
C LEU A 113 -26.42 -7.36 34.18
N ASN A 114 -27.12 -7.62 33.07
CA ASN A 114 -28.48 -8.16 33.07
C ASN A 114 -28.56 -9.57 33.66
N MET A 115 -27.48 -10.35 33.58
CA MET A 115 -27.35 -11.66 34.23
C MET A 115 -27.05 -11.57 35.74
N GLY A 116 -26.88 -10.36 36.28
CA GLY A 116 -26.63 -10.15 37.71
C GLY A 116 -25.18 -10.38 38.15
N LEU A 117 -24.23 -10.42 37.22
CA LEU A 117 -22.80 -10.55 37.55
C LEU A 117 -22.26 -9.29 38.26
N SER A 118 -21.21 -9.47 39.07
CA SER A 118 -20.55 -8.34 39.74
C SER A 118 -19.81 -7.44 38.75
N VAL A 119 -19.59 -6.18 39.13
CA VAL A 119 -18.90 -5.19 38.27
C VAL A 119 -17.48 -5.68 37.91
N GLU A 120 -16.80 -6.33 38.85
CA GLU A 120 -15.45 -6.87 38.68
C GLU A 120 -15.45 -8.06 37.70
N GLN A 121 -16.46 -8.93 37.78
CA GLN A 121 -16.62 -10.06 36.86
C GLN A 121 -16.94 -9.57 35.43
N VAL A 122 -17.81 -8.56 35.31
CA VAL A 122 -18.16 -7.96 34.03
C VAL A 122 -16.95 -7.30 33.39
N ALA A 123 -16.21 -6.47 34.13
CA ALA A 123 -15.01 -5.78 33.65
C ALA A 123 -13.98 -6.77 33.08
N LYS A 124 -13.75 -7.89 33.79
CA LYS A 124 -12.86 -8.96 33.34
C LYS A 124 -13.37 -9.67 32.08
N GLY A 125 -14.67 -9.96 32.01
CA GLY A 125 -15.27 -10.72 30.90
C GLY A 125 -15.50 -9.92 29.62
N SER A 126 -15.71 -8.59 29.71
CA SER A 126 -15.90 -7.70 28.56
C SER A 126 -14.62 -6.98 28.15
N GLU A 127 -13.52 -7.16 28.89
CA GLU A 127 -12.26 -6.43 28.72
C GLU A 127 -12.45 -4.89 28.71
N LEU A 128 -13.28 -4.39 29.64
CA LEU A 128 -13.52 -2.97 29.85
C LEU A 128 -13.09 -2.58 31.26
N SER A 129 -12.77 -1.30 31.48
CA SER A 129 -12.42 -0.81 32.81
C SER A 129 -13.64 -0.80 33.74
N ILE A 130 -13.41 -0.92 35.05
CA ILE A 130 -14.48 -0.89 36.06
C ILE A 130 -15.27 0.41 35.97
N GLU A 131 -14.61 1.54 35.75
CA GLU A 131 -15.25 2.85 35.57
C GLU A 131 -16.22 2.84 34.39
N LYS A 132 -15.83 2.20 33.27
CA LYS A 132 -16.68 2.09 32.08
C LYS A 132 -17.91 1.23 32.34
N ILE A 133 -17.76 0.13 33.10
CA ILE A 133 -18.89 -0.72 33.50
C ILE A 133 -19.87 0.04 34.41
N ILE A 134 -19.36 0.85 35.35
CA ILE A 134 -20.20 1.69 36.21
C ILE A 134 -20.97 2.72 35.38
N GLU A 135 -20.33 3.33 34.38
CA GLU A 135 -21.00 4.26 33.45
C GLU A 135 -22.13 3.58 32.68
N ILE A 136 -21.88 2.39 32.11
CA ILE A 136 -22.88 1.60 31.38
C ILE A 136 -24.05 1.25 32.30
N LYS A 137 -23.76 0.73 33.51
CA LYS A 137 -24.79 0.37 34.49
C LYS A 137 -25.67 1.56 34.88
N LYS A 138 -25.08 2.76 35.06
CA LYS A 138 -25.85 3.99 35.33
C LYS A 138 -26.77 4.36 34.16
N LYS A 139 -26.29 4.28 32.92
CA LYS A 139 -27.10 4.56 31.73
C LYS A 139 -28.26 3.58 31.54
N MET A 140 -28.11 2.34 31.97
CA MET A 140 -29.18 1.32 31.91
C MET A 140 -30.28 1.52 32.97
N MET A 141 -30.03 2.32 34.02
CA MET A 141 -30.99 2.57 35.11
C MET A 141 -31.74 3.92 34.97
N GLN A 142 -31.45 4.68 33.91
CA GLN A 142 -32.16 5.91 33.53
C GLN A 142 -33.22 5.60 32.47
#